data_AF-A0A656K3X5-F1
#
_entry.id   AF-A0A656K3X5-F1
#
_cell.length_a   1.000
_cell.length_b   1.000
_cell.length_c   1.000
_cell.angle_alpha   90.00
_cell.angle_beta   90.00
_cell.angle_gamma   90.00
#
_symmetry.space_group_name_H-M   'P 1'
#
loop_
_entity.id
_entity.type
_entity.pdbx_description
1 polymer ?
#
loop_
_entity_poly.entity_id
_entity_poly.type
_entity_poly.pdbx_seq_one_letter_code
_entity_poly.pdbx_strand_id
1 'polypeptide(L)'
;NDEKLQTALAEQQTRQVPLGRILLSHGWLDDETLAEAIAFQNDLPRVFDIAGKRSASNPLADEFCLRWRVVPLQMNALGRQEIAVASPLPEEGLQQITEQLGAEPVQLIARESDIVTQLRQLQVVEG
;
A
#
# COMPACT_ATOMS: atom_id res chain seq x y z
N ASN A 1 -22.29 8.89 9.93
CA ASN A 1 -23.53 8.71 9.14
C ASN A 1 -23.77 7.22 9.03
N ASP A 2 -24.51 6.66 9.98
CA ASP A 2 -24.58 5.20 10.19
C ASP A 2 -25.25 4.46 9.04
N GLU A 3 -26.16 5.11 8.31
CA GLU A 3 -26.83 4.55 7.12
C GLU A 3 -25.86 4.24 5.97
N LYS A 4 -24.85 5.10 5.74
CA LYS A 4 -23.82 4.89 4.72
C LYS A 4 -22.99 3.65 5.04
N LEU A 5 -22.60 3.51 6.31
CA LEU A 5 -21.81 2.39 6.78
C LEU A 5 -22.59 1.07 6.70
N GLN A 6 -23.87 1.07 7.12
CA GLN A 6 -24.72 -0.13 7.02
C GLN A 6 -24.94 -0.56 5.57
N THR A 7 -25.15 0.38 4.66
CA THR A 7 -25.26 0.09 3.22
C THR A 7 -23.99 -0.55 2.69
N ALA A 8 -22.82 0.03 3.02
CA ALA A 8 -21.53 -0.51 2.58
C ALA A 8 -21.23 -1.91 3.16
N LEU A 9 -21.65 -2.18 4.41
CA LEU A 9 -21.53 -3.51 5.03
C LEU A 9 -22.42 -4.57 4.36
N ALA A 10 -23.65 -4.22 3.99
CA ALA A 10 -24.53 -5.11 3.24
C ALA A 10 -23.96 -5.45 1.85
N GLU A 11 -23.36 -4.46 1.17
CA GLU A 11 -22.66 -4.68 -0.09
C GLU A 11 -21.41 -5.55 0.07
N GLN A 12 -20.64 -5.38 1.13
CA GLN A 12 -19.46 -6.19 1.43
C GLN A 12 -19.82 -7.67 1.57
N GLN A 13 -20.88 -7.99 2.30
CA GLN A 13 -21.35 -9.38 2.45
C GLN A 13 -21.75 -10.02 1.13
N THR A 14 -22.27 -9.22 0.20
CA THR A 14 -22.74 -9.71 -1.10
C THR A 14 -21.62 -9.84 -2.13
N ARG A 15 -20.65 -8.91 -2.11
CA ARG A 15 -19.62 -8.77 -3.16
C ARG A 15 -18.23 -9.25 -2.73
N GLN A 16 -18.01 -9.55 -1.45
CA GLN A 16 -16.71 -9.90 -0.88
C GLN A 16 -15.59 -8.87 -1.17
N VAL A 17 -15.97 -7.61 -1.35
CA VAL A 17 -15.03 -6.49 -1.56
C VAL A 17 -14.74 -5.83 -0.21
N PRO A 18 -13.49 -5.39 0.08
CA PRO A 18 -13.18 -4.67 1.31
C PRO A 18 -14.07 -3.42 1.52
N LEU A 19 -14.55 -3.22 2.74
CA LEU A 19 -15.44 -2.10 3.11
C LEU A 19 -14.89 -0.73 2.69
N GLY A 20 -13.61 -0.47 2.91
CA GLY A 20 -12.96 0.79 2.51
C GLY A 20 -13.07 1.08 1.01
N ARG A 21 -12.99 0.05 0.16
CA ARG A 21 -13.13 0.19 -1.29
C ARG A 21 -14.56 0.47 -1.72
N ILE A 22 -15.55 -0.08 -0.99
CA ILE A 22 -16.96 0.23 -1.19
C ILE A 22 -17.22 1.70 -0.83
N LEU A 23 -16.71 2.15 0.32
CA LEU A 23 -16.82 3.55 0.77
C LEU A 23 -16.20 4.55 -0.22
N LEU A 24 -15.02 4.22 -0.78
CA LEU A 24 -14.39 4.99 -1.86
C LEU A 24 -15.27 5.05 -3.12
N SER A 25 -15.82 3.92 -3.55
CA SER A 25 -16.61 3.85 -4.80
C SER A 25 -17.89 4.69 -4.77
N HIS A 26 -18.45 4.89 -3.57
CA HIS A 26 -19.61 5.75 -3.33
C HIS A 26 -19.24 7.23 -3.10
N GLY A 27 -17.95 7.57 -3.07
CA GLY A 27 -17.46 8.90 -2.72
C GLY A 27 -17.74 9.29 -1.26
N TRP A 28 -17.95 8.30 -0.38
CA TRP A 28 -18.22 8.52 1.04
C TRP A 28 -16.94 8.61 1.87
N LEU A 29 -15.82 8.22 1.28
CA LEU A 29 -14.48 8.28 1.82
C LEU A 29 -13.55 8.67 0.67
N ASP A 30 -12.54 9.49 0.94
CA ASP A 30 -11.46 9.78 -0.01
C ASP A 30 -10.23 8.91 0.30
N ASP A 31 -9.31 8.82 -0.66
CA ASP A 31 -8.13 7.95 -0.58
C ASP A 31 -7.17 8.37 0.55
N GLU A 32 -7.14 9.66 0.90
CA GLU A 32 -6.33 10.19 2.00
C GLU A 32 -6.89 9.74 3.36
N THR A 33 -8.19 9.89 3.57
CA THR A 33 -8.87 9.43 4.79
C THR A 33 -8.80 7.90 4.93
N LEU A 34 -8.88 7.15 3.82
CA LEU A 34 -8.71 5.69 3.88
C LEU A 34 -7.30 5.29 4.30
N ALA A 35 -6.27 5.88 3.69
CA ALA A 35 -4.88 5.61 4.05
C ALA A 35 -4.59 5.95 5.53
N GLU A 36 -5.15 7.05 6.03
CA GLU A 36 -5.06 7.42 7.46
C GLU A 36 -5.68 6.34 8.34
N ALA A 37 -6.91 5.91 8.03
CA ALA A 37 -7.62 4.93 8.82
C ALA A 37 -6.90 3.57 8.83
N ILE A 38 -6.30 3.15 7.72
CA ILE A 38 -5.52 1.91 7.62
C ILE A 38 -4.25 1.99 8.46
N ALA A 39 -3.50 3.09 8.34
CA ALA A 39 -2.30 3.33 9.13
C ALA A 39 -2.60 3.27 10.63
N PHE A 40 -3.65 3.98 11.06
CA PHE A 40 -4.08 4.02 12.45
C PHE A 40 -4.53 2.65 12.98
N GLN A 41 -5.32 1.90 12.21
CA GLN A 41 -5.82 0.57 12.63
C GLN A 41 -4.72 -0.49 12.79
N ASN A 42 -3.58 -0.32 12.11
CA ASN A 42 -2.48 -1.30 12.11
C ASN A 42 -1.23 -0.81 12.84
N ASP A 43 -1.28 0.36 13.47
CA ASP A 43 -0.12 1.00 14.12
C ASP A 43 1.09 1.14 13.17
N LEU A 44 0.81 1.50 11.91
CA LEU A 44 1.83 1.67 10.88
C LEU A 44 2.09 3.15 10.56
N PRO A 45 3.33 3.54 10.26
CA PRO A 45 3.64 4.91 9.87
C PRO A 45 3.11 5.23 8.45
N ARG A 46 3.00 6.53 8.14
CA ARG A 46 2.58 7.02 6.82
C ARG A 46 3.72 7.55 5.98
N VAL A 47 3.56 7.45 4.67
CA VAL A 47 4.40 8.11 3.68
C VAL A 47 3.54 8.90 2.69
N PHE A 48 3.95 10.14 2.41
CA PHE A 48 3.25 11.06 1.51
C PHE A 48 4.03 11.30 0.23
N ASP A 49 5.35 11.48 0.34
CA ASP A 49 6.24 11.70 -0.82
C ASP A 49 6.93 10.39 -1.23
N ILE A 50 6.19 9.51 -1.91
CA ILE A 50 6.75 8.24 -2.43
C ILE A 50 7.77 8.54 -3.53
N ALA A 51 7.49 9.50 -4.41
CA ALA A 51 8.33 9.82 -5.55
C ALA A 51 9.72 10.32 -5.12
N GLY A 52 9.78 11.22 -4.14
CA GLY A 52 11.04 11.74 -3.61
C GLY A 52 11.82 10.73 -2.75
N LYS A 53 11.13 9.76 -2.14
CA LYS A 53 11.74 8.72 -1.31
C LYS A 53 12.03 7.42 -2.04
N ARG A 54 11.69 7.29 -3.31
CA ARG A 54 11.88 6.05 -4.06
C ARG A 54 13.37 5.70 -4.13
N SER A 55 13.70 4.42 -3.98
CA SER A 55 15.09 3.98 -4.12
C SER A 55 15.57 4.15 -5.56
N ALA A 56 16.79 4.69 -5.74
CA ALA A 56 17.41 4.86 -7.06
C ALA A 56 17.79 3.51 -7.71
N SER A 57 18.22 2.55 -6.90
CA SER A 57 18.37 1.14 -7.29
C SER A 57 17.21 0.36 -6.70
N ASN A 58 16.39 -0.31 -7.52
CA ASN A 58 15.30 -1.13 -7.01
C ASN A 58 15.88 -2.38 -6.31
N PRO A 59 15.73 -2.54 -4.97
CA PRO A 59 16.23 -3.71 -4.26
C PRO A 59 15.30 -4.93 -4.40
N LEU A 60 14.09 -4.74 -4.94
CA LEU A 60 13.12 -5.79 -5.22
C LEU A 60 13.04 -6.04 -6.72
N ALA A 61 12.82 -7.29 -7.12
CA ALA A 61 12.49 -7.55 -8.52
C ALA A 61 11.09 -7.02 -8.85
N ASP A 62 10.91 -6.51 -10.07
CA ASP A 62 9.67 -5.83 -10.47
C ASP A 62 8.43 -6.74 -10.35
N GLU A 63 8.60 -8.06 -10.51
CA GLU A 63 7.54 -9.04 -10.28
C GLU A 63 6.96 -8.96 -8.85
N PHE A 64 7.78 -8.74 -7.82
CA PHE A 64 7.33 -8.61 -6.44
C PHE A 64 6.67 -7.26 -6.20
N CYS A 65 7.22 -6.19 -6.76
CA CYS A 65 6.61 -4.85 -6.73
C CYS A 65 5.20 -4.89 -7.33
N LEU A 66 5.01 -5.54 -8.47
CA LEU A 66 3.73 -5.64 -9.16
C LEU A 66 2.76 -6.61 -8.46
N ARG A 67 3.24 -7.80 -8.06
CA ARG A 67 2.41 -8.82 -7.38
C ARG A 67 1.86 -8.31 -6.06
N TRP A 68 2.72 -7.72 -5.23
CA TRP A 68 2.37 -7.26 -3.89
C TRP A 68 1.97 -5.79 -3.81
N ARG A 69 2.00 -5.07 -4.96
CA ARG A 69 1.75 -3.63 -5.06
C ARG A 69 2.59 -2.82 -4.07
N VAL A 70 3.90 -3.08 -4.11
CA VAL A 70 4.88 -2.50 -3.20
C VAL A 70 5.80 -1.56 -3.96
N VAL A 71 6.09 -0.40 -3.37
CA VAL A 71 7.10 0.52 -3.89
C VAL A 71 8.27 0.59 -2.92
N PRO A 72 9.46 0.07 -3.27
CA PRO A 72 10.61 0.17 -2.41
C PRO A 72 11.13 1.62 -2.33
N LEU A 73 11.39 2.04 -1.10
CA LEU A 73 11.87 3.38 -0.76
C LEU A 73 13.35 3.34 -0.39
N GLN A 74 13.92 4.49 -0.10
CA GLN A 74 15.23 4.59 0.50
C GLN A 74 15.23 3.97 1.91
N MET A 75 16.41 3.53 2.35
CA MET A 75 16.57 3.11 3.73
C MET A 75 16.35 4.28 4.68
N ASN A 76 15.79 4.00 5.86
CA ASN A 76 15.65 5.01 6.90
C ASN A 76 16.98 5.31 7.60
N ALA A 77 16.96 6.26 8.53
CA ALA A 77 18.15 6.66 9.31
C ALA A 77 18.78 5.52 10.13
N LEU A 78 18.03 4.43 10.37
CA LEU A 78 18.51 3.23 11.07
C LEU A 78 19.04 2.15 10.12
N GLY A 79 19.12 2.44 8.82
CA GLY A 79 19.56 1.49 7.79
C GLY A 79 18.54 0.39 7.48
N ARG A 80 17.27 0.54 7.91
CA ARG A 80 16.22 -0.43 7.54
C ARG A 80 15.60 -0.04 6.21
N GLN A 81 15.39 -1.04 5.37
CA GLN A 81 14.67 -0.88 4.11
C GLN A 81 13.22 -0.48 4.38
N GLU A 82 12.75 0.61 3.76
CA GLU A 82 11.34 1.02 3.82
C GLU A 82 10.62 0.62 2.53
N ILE A 83 9.33 0.31 2.65
CA ILE A 83 8.45 0.03 1.53
C ILE A 83 7.14 0.79 1.69
N ALA A 84 6.63 1.38 0.61
CA ALA A 84 5.30 1.96 0.57
C ALA A 84 4.28 0.91 0.12
N VAL A 85 3.16 0.82 0.84
CA VAL A 85 2.02 -0.05 0.55
C VAL A 85 0.71 0.68 0.83
N ALA A 86 -0.36 0.31 0.12
CA ALA A 86 -1.70 0.88 0.38
C ALA A 86 -2.42 0.21 1.56
N SER A 87 -1.97 -0.98 1.94
CA SER A 87 -2.46 -1.77 3.07
C SER A 87 -1.33 -2.66 3.57
N PRO A 88 -1.33 -3.07 4.86
CA PRO A 88 -0.35 -4.01 5.35
C PRO A 88 -0.32 -5.27 4.48
N LEU A 89 0.89 -5.74 4.18
CA LEU A 89 1.06 -6.96 3.43
C LEU A 89 0.49 -8.15 4.22
N PRO A 90 -0.17 -9.10 3.54
CA PRO A 90 -0.46 -10.38 4.15
C PRO A 90 0.86 -11.10 4.46
N GLU A 91 0.82 -12.04 5.41
CA GLU A 91 1.98 -12.78 5.90
C GLU A 91 2.84 -13.39 4.77
N GLU A 92 2.20 -14.00 3.76
CA GLU A 92 2.89 -14.56 2.59
C GLU A 92 3.70 -13.49 1.83
N GLY A 93 3.11 -12.30 1.62
CA GLY A 93 3.76 -11.23 0.88
C GLY A 93 4.89 -10.60 1.66
N LEU A 94 4.70 -10.41 2.97
CA LEU A 94 5.76 -9.92 3.84
C LEU A 94 6.94 -10.91 3.90
N GLN A 95 6.66 -12.21 3.95
CA GLN A 95 7.68 -13.26 3.95
C GLN A 95 8.50 -13.24 2.65
N GLN A 96 7.84 -13.27 1.49
CA GLN A 96 8.52 -13.26 0.19
C GLN A 96 9.39 -12.00 0.00
N ILE A 97 8.88 -10.83 0.40
CA ILE A 97 9.64 -9.58 0.32
C ILE A 97 10.82 -9.59 1.30
N THR A 98 10.64 -10.12 2.51
CA THR A 98 11.71 -10.25 3.51
C THR A 98 12.84 -11.14 3.00
N GLU A 99 12.52 -12.26 2.36
CA GLU A 99 13.51 -13.17 1.76
C GLU A 99 14.32 -12.47 0.66
N GLN A 100 13.68 -11.64 -0.16
CA GLN A 100 14.36 -10.90 -1.23
C GLN A 100 15.23 -9.76 -0.69
N LEU A 101 14.80 -9.06 0.35
CA LEU A 101 15.53 -7.95 0.97
C LEU A 101 16.59 -8.41 1.98
N GLY A 102 16.52 -9.65 2.45
CA GLY A 102 17.38 -10.20 3.50
C GLY A 102 17.03 -9.77 4.93
N ALA A 103 16.06 -8.87 5.10
CA ALA A 103 15.54 -8.41 6.38
C ALA A 103 14.11 -7.89 6.22
N GLU A 104 13.33 -7.97 7.31
CA GLU A 104 11.94 -7.51 7.29
C GLU A 104 11.88 -5.98 7.08
N PRO A 105 11.18 -5.50 6.03
CA PRO A 105 11.13 -4.08 5.74
C PRO A 105 10.16 -3.34 6.65
N VAL A 106 10.35 -2.03 6.75
CA VAL A 106 9.38 -1.12 7.38
C VAL A 106 8.26 -0.83 6.40
N GLN A 107 7.04 -1.24 6.72
CA GLN A 107 5.86 -0.92 5.93
C GLN A 107 5.38 0.50 6.26
N LEU A 108 5.25 1.34 5.23
CA LEU A 108 4.67 2.68 5.32
C LEU A 108 3.38 2.74 4.51
N ILE A 109 2.29 3.17 5.15
CA ILE A 109 0.99 3.31 4.48
C ILE A 109 0.97 4.57 3.62
N ALA A 110 0.59 4.40 2.36
CA ALA A 110 0.35 5.47 1.40
C ALA A 110 -1.04 5.35 0.79
N ARG A 111 -1.44 6.37 0.02
CA ARG A 111 -2.67 6.32 -0.78
C ARG A 111 -2.55 5.30 -1.91
N GLU A 112 -3.65 4.61 -2.24
CA GLU A 112 -3.68 3.65 -3.34
C GLU A 112 -3.32 4.34 -4.67
N SER A 113 -3.80 5.57 -4.89
CA SER A 113 -3.50 6.35 -6.09
C SER A 113 -2.00 6.60 -6.26
N ASP A 114 -1.27 6.81 -5.16
CA ASP A 114 0.16 7.11 -5.19
C ASP A 114 0.96 5.83 -5.49
N ILE A 115 0.58 4.69 -4.88
CA ILE A 115 1.17 3.38 -5.18
C ILE A 115 1.00 3.02 -6.66
N VAL A 116 -0.23 3.13 -7.18
CA VAL A 116 -0.53 2.84 -8.60
C VAL A 116 0.28 3.76 -9.53
N THR A 117 0.42 5.03 -9.17
CA THR A 117 1.21 6.00 -9.97
C THR A 117 2.67 5.58 -10.08
N GLN A 118 3.29 5.12 -8.99
CA GLN A 118 4.69 4.68 -9.00
C GLN A 118 4.88 3.36 -9.74
N LEU A 119 3.99 2.39 -9.56
CA LEU A 119 4.09 1.08 -10.21
C LEU A 119 3.95 1.18 -11.74
N ARG A 120 3.12 2.10 -12.25
CA ARG A 120 3.04 2.37 -13.70
C ARG A 120 4.38 2.81 -14.30
N GLN A 121 5.23 3.49 -13.53
CA GLN A 121 6.55 3.92 -14.02
C GLN A 121 7.51 2.73 -14.19
N LEU A 122 7.34 1.64 -13.44
CA LEU A 122 8.12 0.40 -13.66
C LEU A 122 7.71 -0.27 -14.98
N GLN A 123 6.41 -0.39 -15.23
CA GLN A 123 5.90 -1.04 -16.44
C GLN A 123 6.26 -0.31 -17.74
N VAL A 124 6.46 1.01 -17.69
CA VAL A 124 6.88 1.82 -18.85
C VAL A 124 8.36 1.63 -19.18
N VAL A 125 9.19 1.19 -18.22
CA VAL A 125 10.62 0.96 -18.45
C VAL A 125 10.91 -0.42 -19.04
N GLU A 126 9.99 -1.39 -18.87
CA GLU A 126 10.13 -2.74 -19.43
C GLU A 126 9.60 -2.89 -20.88
N GLY A 127 8.92 -1.88 -21.44
CA GLY A 127 8.34 -1.89 -22.80
C GLY A 127 9.16 -1.12 -23.82
#